data_AF-A0A7C7NJT9-F1
#
_entry.id   AF-A0A7C7NJT9-F1
#
_cell.length_a   1.000
_cell.length_b   1.000
_cell.length_c   1.000
_cell.angle_alpha   90.00
_cell.angle_beta   90.00
_cell.angle_gamma   90.00
#
_symmetry.space_group_name_H-M   'P 1'
#
loop_
_entity.id
_entity.type
_entity.pdbx_description
1 polymer ?
#
loop_
_entity_poly.entity_id
_entity_poly.type
_entity_poly.pdbx_seq_one_letter_code
_entity_poly.pdbx_strand_id
1 'polypeptide(L)' 'MNAEEIRSFDISVPDGVLTDLKNRLAMTRLPDQIPGTGWDYGTNRDYLEELIEYWKDEFDWRAQEE' A
#
# COMPACT_ATOMS: atom_id res chain seq x y z
N MET A 1 -43.15 6.21 0.96
CA MET A 1 -41.93 5.86 0.20
C MET A 1 -40.81 6.67 0.81
N ASN A 2 -40.03 6.10 1.72
CA ASN A 2 -38.86 6.80 2.26
C ASN A 2 -37.78 6.67 1.18
N ALA A 3 -37.61 7.72 0.39
CA ALA A 3 -36.54 7.80 -0.58
C ALA A 3 -35.22 7.58 0.17
N GLU A 4 -34.37 6.68 -0.32
CA GLU A 4 -33.03 6.47 0.21
C GLU A 4 -32.28 7.81 0.17
N GLU A 5 -32.11 8.44 1.34
CA GLU A 5 -31.36 9.69 1.48
C GLU A 5 -29.89 9.44 1.12
N ILE A 6 -29.41 10.16 0.11
CA ILE A 6 -28.00 10.21 -0.24
C ILE A 6 -27.27 10.99 0.86
N ARG A 7 -26.29 10.34 1.49
CA ARG A 7 -25.45 10.92 2.55
C ARG A 7 -24.03 11.15 2.03
N SER A 8 -23.44 12.27 2.43
CA SER A 8 -22.02 12.53 2.16
C SER A 8 -21.16 11.51 2.92
N PHE A 9 -20.02 11.19 2.32
CA PHE A 9 -19.02 10.31 2.89
C PHE A 9 -17.66 10.96 2.71
N ASP A 10 -16.94 11.11 3.80
CA ASP A 10 -15.58 11.65 3.84
C ASP A 10 -14.62 10.51 4.18
N ILE A 11 -13.55 10.37 3.41
CA ILE A 11 -12.50 9.40 3.71
C ILE A 11 -11.70 9.95 4.89
N SER A 12 -11.61 9.16 5.96
CA SER A 12 -10.86 9.54 7.17
C SER A 12 -10.20 8.28 7.75
N VAL A 13 -8.98 8.00 7.29
CA VAL A 13 -8.16 6.88 7.73
C VAL A 13 -7.45 7.23 9.04
N PRO A 14 -7.69 6.47 10.13
CA PRO A 14 -7.05 6.73 11.41
C PRO A 14 -5.52 6.62 11.34
N ASP A 15 -4.80 7.47 12.07
CA ASP A 15 -3.32 7.43 12.15
C ASP A 15 -2.78 6.06 12.54
N GLY A 16 -3.51 5.33 13.40
CA GLY A 16 -3.14 3.98 13.81
C GLY A 16 -3.07 2.98 12.65
N VAL A 17 -3.91 3.15 11.63
CA VAL A 17 -3.90 2.31 10.42
C VAL A 17 -2.65 2.61 9.59
N LEU A 18 -2.28 3.88 9.44
CA LEU A 18 -1.08 4.28 8.70
C LEU A 18 0.20 3.86 9.43
N THR A 19 0.19 3.92 10.75
CA THR A 19 1.30 3.43 11.59
C THR A 19 1.45 1.91 11.44
N ASP A 20 0.35 1.16 11.50
CA ASP A 20 0.37 -0.29 11.27
C ASP A 20 0.86 -0.64 9.86
N LEU A 21 0.41 0.08 8.83
CA LEU A 21 0.88 -0.07 7.45
C LEU A 21 2.41 0.07 7.37
N LYS A 22 2.97 1.16 7.90
CA LYS A 22 4.42 1.41 7.88
C LYS A 22 5.20 0.31 8.61
N ASN A 23 4.70 -0.16 9.75
CA ASN A 23 5.32 -1.24 10.50
C ASN A 23 5.33 -2.55 9.70
N ARG A 24 4.23 -2.89 9.03
CA ARG A 24 4.15 -4.10 8.20
C ARG A 24 5.10 -4.03 7.00
N LEU A 25 5.13 -2.90 6.31
CA LEU A 25 6.06 -2.68 5.19
C LEU A 25 7.51 -2.83 5.66
N ALA A 26 7.86 -2.24 6.81
CA ALA A 26 9.21 -2.32 7.39
C ALA A 26 9.61 -3.74 7.82
N MET A 27 8.65 -4.59 8.17
CA MET A 27 8.87 -5.97 8.59
C MET A 27 8.74 -6.98 7.43
N THR A 28 8.60 -6.51 6.20
CA THR A 28 8.40 -7.39 5.04
C THR A 28 9.60 -8.32 4.86
N ARG A 29 9.32 -9.61 4.68
CA ARG A 29 10.31 -10.62 4.29
C ARG A 29 10.06 -10.99 2.84
N LEU A 30 10.95 -10.57 1.95
CA LEU A 30 10.85 -10.86 0.53
C LEU A 30 11.23 -12.33 0.23
N PRO A 31 10.53 -12.99 -0.70
CA PRO A 31 10.95 -14.30 -1.19
C PRO A 31 12.21 -14.20 -2.05
N ASP A 32 12.88 -15.33 -2.23
CA ASP A 32 13.96 -15.45 -3.21
C ASP A 32 13.40 -15.43 -4.65
N GLN A 33 14.21 -14.96 -5.60
CA GLN A 33 13.90 -14.99 -7.03
C GLN A 33 14.96 -15.78 -7.80
N ILE A 34 14.52 -16.58 -8.78
CA ILE A 34 15.41 -17.27 -9.70
C ILE A 34 16.16 -16.21 -10.55
N PRO A 35 17.51 -16.21 -10.56
CA PRO A 35 18.26 -15.19 -11.30
C PRO A 35 17.91 -15.13 -12.79
N GLY A 36 17.76 -13.92 -13.33
CA GLY A 36 17.50 -13.69 -14.75
C GLY A 36 16.06 -13.95 -15.21
N THR A 37 15.13 -14.24 -14.30
CA THR A 37 13.73 -14.53 -14.65
C THR A 37 12.81 -13.31 -14.72
N GLY A 38 13.26 -12.13 -14.28
CA GLY A 38 12.50 -10.90 -14.41
C GLY A 38 11.07 -10.99 -13.86
N TRP A 39 10.09 -11.00 -14.76
CA TRP A 39 8.65 -11.08 -14.48
C TRP A 39 8.01 -12.42 -14.88
N ASP A 40 8.79 -13.38 -15.38
CA ASP A 40 8.29 -14.60 -16.03
C ASP A 40 7.47 -15.50 -15.09
N TYR A 41 7.67 -15.34 -13.77
CA TYR A 41 7.02 -16.13 -12.72
C TYR A 41 6.20 -15.27 -11.74
N GLY A 42 5.76 -14.10 -12.17
CA GLY A 42 5.02 -13.14 -11.36
C GLY A 42 5.83 -11.89 -11.06
N THR A 43 5.47 -11.20 -9.97
CA THR A 43 6.09 -9.92 -9.64
C THR A 43 7.60 -10.03 -9.54
N ASN A 44 8.31 -9.17 -10.27
CA ASN A 44 9.75 -9.04 -10.14
C ASN A 44 10.12 -8.55 -8.72
N ARG A 45 11.07 -9.22 -8.10
CA ARG A 45 11.49 -8.96 -6.71
C ARG A 45 12.06 -7.55 -6.54
N ASP A 46 12.91 -7.11 -7.47
CA ASP A 46 13.59 -5.81 -7.36
C ASP A 46 12.56 -4.67 -7.43
N TYR A 47 11.61 -4.76 -8.37
CA TYR A 47 10.50 -3.81 -8.44
C TYR A 47 9.63 -3.84 -7.17
N LEU A 48 9.36 -5.02 -6.60
CA LEU A 48 8.58 -5.11 -5.36
C LEU A 48 9.31 -4.48 -4.17
N GLU A 49 10.63 -4.64 -4.10
CA GLU A 49 11.48 -4.01 -3.10
C GLU A 49 11.41 -2.47 -3.20
N GLU A 50 11.59 -1.92 -4.40
CA GLU A 50 11.44 -0.48 -4.67
C GLU A 50 10.03 0.03 -4.31
N LEU A 51 8.98 -0.73 -4.65
CA LEU A 51 7.60 -0.36 -4.35
C LEU A 51 7.32 -0.34 -2.84
N ILE A 52 7.87 -1.30 -2.09
CA ILE A 52 7.75 -1.34 -0.62
C ILE A 52 8.43 -0.11 -0.01
N GLU A 53 9.63 0.24 -0.47
CA GLU A 53 10.37 1.42 0.01
C GLU A 53 9.57 2.70 -0.26
N TYR A 54 9.07 2.89 -1.48
CA TYR A 54 8.25 4.04 -1.83
C TYR A 54 7.01 4.17 -0.93
N TRP A 55 6.25 3.09 -0.74
CA TRP A 55 5.05 3.12 0.11
C TRP A 55 5.36 3.37 1.58
N LYS A 56 6.52 2.91 2.06
CA LYS A 56 6.92 3.04 3.46
C LYS A 56 7.37 4.46 3.78
N ASP A 57 8.19 5.04 2.91
CA ASP A 57 8.99 6.22 3.23
C ASP A 57 8.65 7.46 2.39
N GLU A 58 8.10 7.30 1.18
CA GLU A 58 7.89 8.42 0.24
C GLU A 58 6.43 8.74 -0.04
N PHE A 59 5.53 7.75 0.04
CA PHE A 59 4.12 7.96 -0.26
C PHE A 59 3.41 8.80 0.81
N ASP A 60 2.87 9.94 0.41
CA ASP A 60 2.08 10.81 1.28
C ASP A 60 0.60 10.40 1.29
N TRP A 61 0.23 9.59 2.28
CA TRP A 61 -1.16 9.17 2.46
C TRP A 61 -2.10 10.34 2.76
N ARG A 62 -1.64 11.36 3.48
CA ARG A 62 -2.50 12.48 3.89
C ARG A 62 -2.83 13.39 2.72
N ALA A 63 -1.89 13.57 1.79
CA ALA A 63 -2.17 14.23 0.53
C ALA A 63 -3.17 13.47 -0.36
N GLN A 64 -3.23 12.13 -0.26
CA GLN A 64 -4.11 11.30 -1.08
C GLN A 64 -5.53 11.12 -0.50
N GLU A 65 -5.72 11.46 0.78
CA GLU A 65 -7.00 11.31 1.49
C GLU A 65 -8.04 12.39 1.16
N GLU A 66 -7.63 13.46 0.46
CA GLU A 66 -8.51 14.52 -0.05
C GLU A 66 -9.50 14.02 -1.13
#